data_AF-A0A2X2VVS8-F1
#
_entry.id   AF-A0A2X2VVS8-F1
#
_cell.length_a   1.000
_cell.length_b   1.000
_cell.length_c   1.000
_cell.angle_alpha   90.00
_cell.angle_beta   90.00
_cell.angle_gamma   90.00
#
_symmetry.space_group_name_H-M   'P 1'
#
loop_
_entity.id
_entity.type
_entity.pdbx_description
1 polymer ?
#
loop_
_entity_poly.entity_id
_entity_poly.type
_entity_poly.pdbx_seq_one_letter_code
_entity_poly.pdbx_strand_id
1 'polypeptide(L)'
;MKKYKAKYHQQQFVMVDEKHAEVGRIVEVRRLFFLRHYIILNSRSYDIKNVGFLKNDVELFNGKDVVYFTDLAKERIIKSGQNLGIYYFKLKSIHQLFEEGKLLIELKKEKVKSKEPVFHIEADDTADDLLILLFLHYSTKEFNGIGGDD
;
A
#
# COMPACT_ATOMS: atom_id res chain seq x y z
N MET A 1 -0.68 -13.96 -13.39
CA MET A 1 0.07 -12.90 -12.69
C MET A 1 -0.35 -11.56 -13.23
N LYS A 2 -0.62 -10.62 -12.34
CA LYS A 2 -0.85 -9.21 -12.64
C LYS A 2 0.47 -8.45 -12.69
N LYS A 3 0.58 -7.48 -13.59
CA LYS A 3 1.75 -6.61 -13.71
C LYS A 3 1.33 -5.16 -13.79
N TYR A 4 2.00 -4.32 -13.02
CA TYR A 4 1.74 -2.89 -12.98
C TYR A 4 3.03 -2.09 -13.03
N LYS A 5 2.88 -0.82 -13.40
CA LYS A 5 3.90 0.20 -13.19
C LYS A 5 3.33 1.31 -12.35
N ALA A 6 4.11 1.82 -11.41
CA ALA A 6 3.74 2.99 -10.64
C ALA A 6 4.80 4.07 -10.67
N LYS A 7 4.35 5.32 -10.72
CA LYS A 7 5.21 6.50 -10.81
C LYS A 7 4.63 7.70 -10.08
N TYR A 8 5.52 8.54 -9.56
CA TYR A 8 5.13 9.83 -9.01
C TYR A 8 4.71 10.77 -10.14
N HIS A 9 3.60 11.45 -9.92
CA HIS A 9 3.11 12.54 -10.73
C HIS A 9 2.60 13.63 -9.77
N GLN A 10 3.42 14.66 -9.56
CA GLN A 10 3.16 15.69 -8.55
C GLN A 10 2.97 15.08 -7.15
N GLN A 11 1.83 15.31 -6.49
CA GLN A 11 1.52 14.78 -5.16
C GLN A 11 0.74 13.45 -5.21
N GLN A 12 0.81 12.76 -6.35
CA GLN A 12 0.10 11.50 -6.57
C GLN A 12 1.08 10.43 -7.00
N PHE A 13 0.83 9.20 -6.56
CA PHE A 13 1.54 8.02 -6.99
C PHE A 13 0.56 7.14 -7.76
N VAL A 14 0.70 7.11 -9.09
CA VAL A 14 -0.30 6.53 -9.99
C VAL A 14 0.17 5.14 -10.42
N MET A 15 -0.69 4.13 -10.24
CA MET A 15 -0.49 2.76 -10.67
C MET A 15 -1.27 2.50 -11.96
N VAL A 16 -0.58 2.01 -12.97
CA VAL A 16 -1.14 1.65 -14.28
C VAL A 16 -0.88 0.19 -14.61
N ASP A 17 -1.79 -0.42 -15.37
CA ASP A 17 -1.64 -1.78 -15.89
C ASP A 17 -0.70 -1.84 -17.12
N GLU A 18 -0.54 -3.03 -17.68
CA GLU A 18 0.27 -3.25 -18.90
C GLU A 18 -0.28 -2.52 -20.14
N LYS A 19 -1.57 -2.17 -20.14
CA LYS A 19 -2.22 -1.38 -21.20
C LYS A 19 -2.13 0.12 -20.95
N HIS A 20 -1.41 0.53 -19.90
CA HIS A 20 -1.27 1.92 -19.45
C HIS A 20 -2.59 2.56 -18.97
N ALA A 21 -3.60 1.74 -18.64
CA ALA A 21 -4.81 2.21 -18.01
C ALA A 21 -4.56 2.45 -16.51
N GLU A 22 -5.07 3.56 -15.97
CA GLU A 22 -5.01 3.82 -14.53
C GLU A 22 -5.86 2.80 -13.79
N VAL A 23 -5.22 2.08 -12.86
CA VAL A 23 -5.90 1.14 -11.97
C VAL A 23 -6.31 1.88 -10.70
N GLY A 24 -5.39 2.65 -10.14
CA GLY A 24 -5.64 3.51 -8.98
C GLY A 24 -4.42 4.33 -8.63
N ARG A 25 -4.55 5.12 -7.57
CA ARG A 25 -3.50 6.06 -7.15
C ARG A 25 -3.51 6.31 -5.65
N ILE A 26 -2.35 6.60 -5.11
CA ILE A 26 -2.16 7.13 -3.76
C ILE A 26 -2.07 8.65 -3.89
N VAL A 27 -2.86 9.39 -3.12
CA VAL A 27 -2.83 10.85 -3.10
C VAL A 27 -2.26 11.32 -1.78
N GLU A 28 -1.26 12.20 -1.85
CA GLU A 28 -0.69 12.90 -0.71
C GLU A 28 -1.24 14.33 -0.68
N VAL A 29 -1.85 14.72 0.43
CA VAL A 29 -2.31 16.10 0.63
C VAL A 29 -1.50 16.72 1.75
N ARG A 30 -0.68 17.72 1.40
CA ARG A 30 0.10 18.54 2.32
C ARG A 30 -0.55 19.90 2.52
N ARG A 31 -0.93 20.21 3.77
CA ARG A 31 -1.32 21.55 4.24
C ARG A 31 -0.40 21.94 5.39
N LEU A 32 -0.36 23.24 5.73
CA LEU A 32 0.60 23.85 6.66
C LEU A 32 0.79 23.10 8.00
N PHE A 33 -0.21 22.33 8.46
CA PHE A 33 -0.17 21.54 9.70
C PHE A 33 -0.77 20.13 9.57
N PHE A 34 -1.02 19.69 8.33
CA PHE A 34 -1.76 18.45 8.10
C PHE A 34 -1.22 17.70 6.90
N LEU A 35 -0.88 16.44 7.13
CA LEU A 35 -0.49 15.49 6.11
C LEU A 35 -1.51 14.36 6.08
N ARG A 36 -2.19 14.16 4.96
CA ARG A 36 -3.14 13.06 4.74
C ARG A 36 -2.76 12.25 3.52
N HIS A 37 -2.90 10.94 3.64
CA HIS A 37 -2.80 10.02 2.53
C HIS A 37 -4.11 9.27 2.37
N TYR A 38 -4.50 9.07 1.13
CA TYR A 38 -5.64 8.23 0.80
C TYR A 38 -5.40 7.55 -0.55
N ILE A 39 -6.06 6.42 -0.74
CA ILE A 39 -6.04 5.67 -2.00
C ILE A 39 -7.32 5.98 -2.77
N ILE A 40 -7.21 6.23 -4.07
CA ILE A 40 -8.35 6.21 -5.00
C ILE A 40 -8.27 4.92 -5.82
N LEU A 41 -9.32 4.10 -5.73
CA LEU A 41 -9.49 2.89 -6.52
C LEU A 41 -10.94 2.83 -7.01
N ASN A 42 -11.17 2.62 -8.31
CA ASN A 42 -12.52 2.52 -8.90
C ASN A 42 -13.48 3.65 -8.48
N SER A 43 -13.02 4.90 -8.51
CA SER A 43 -13.77 6.10 -8.07
C SER A 43 -14.17 6.14 -6.59
N ARG A 44 -13.62 5.24 -5.76
CA ARG A 44 -13.78 5.26 -4.30
C ARG A 44 -12.50 5.74 -3.64
N SER A 45 -12.66 6.54 -2.59
CA SER A 45 -11.55 7.06 -1.78
C SER A 45 -11.47 6.31 -0.46
N TYR A 46 -10.28 5.85 -0.11
CA TYR A 46 -9.97 5.13 1.11
C TYR A 46 -8.92 5.91 1.90
N ASP A 47 -9.31 6.46 3.04
CA ASP A 47 -8.38 7.10 3.95
C ASP A 47 -7.44 6.08 4.56
N ILE A 48 -6.14 6.34 4.48
CA ILE A 48 -5.13 5.54 5.16
C ILE A 48 -5.02 6.08 6.58
N LYS A 49 -5.43 5.27 7.56
CA LYS A 49 -5.27 5.58 8.98
C LYS A 49 -4.34 4.54 9.60
N ASN A 50 -3.34 5.02 10.33
CA ASN A 50 -2.56 4.16 11.22
C ASN A 50 -3.36 3.99 12.52
N VAL A 51 -3.76 2.78 12.83
CA VAL A 51 -4.77 2.49 13.88
C VAL A 51 -4.23 1.63 15.01
N GLY A 52 -2.98 1.19 14.94
CA GLY A 52 -2.39 0.35 15.98
C GLY A 52 -1.26 0.99 16.76
N PHE A 53 -0.86 0.27 17.81
CA PHE A 53 0.30 0.59 18.64
C PHE A 53 1.64 0.34 17.91
N LEU A 54 1.64 -0.44 16.82
CA LEU A 54 2.82 -0.71 15.99
C LEU A 54 2.58 -0.18 14.58
N LYS A 55 3.66 0.28 13.93
CA LYS A 55 3.67 0.96 12.62
C LYS A 55 3.09 0.14 11.45
N ASN A 56 2.72 -1.13 11.66
CA ASN A 56 2.26 -2.08 10.64
C ASN A 56 0.73 -2.33 10.66
N ASP A 57 -0.01 -1.76 11.61
CA ASP A 57 -1.46 -1.95 11.72
C ASP A 57 -2.19 -0.81 11.00
N VAL A 58 -2.86 -1.13 9.91
CA VAL A 58 -3.38 -0.13 8.98
C VAL A 58 -4.85 -0.34 8.71
N GLU A 59 -5.59 0.76 8.77
CA GLU A 59 -6.99 0.82 8.42
C GLU A 59 -7.14 1.62 7.12
N LEU A 60 -7.85 1.02 6.18
CA LEU A 60 -8.43 1.74 5.06
C LEU A 60 -9.90 1.99 5.33
N PHE A 61 -10.28 3.26 5.36
CA PHE A 61 -11.64 3.69 5.69
C PHE A 61 -12.26 4.50 4.55
N ASN A 62 -13.44 4.11 4.08
CA ASN A 62 -14.18 4.85 3.04
C ASN A 62 -15.52 5.46 3.53
N GLY A 63 -15.77 5.48 4.85
CA GLY A 63 -17.04 5.91 5.44
C GLY A 63 -17.97 4.76 5.82
N LYS A 64 -18.01 3.68 5.02
CA LYS A 64 -18.90 2.53 5.22
C LYS A 64 -18.16 1.22 5.49
N ASP A 65 -17.03 1.04 4.82
CA ASP A 65 -16.20 -0.14 4.89
C ASP A 65 -14.90 0.17 5.64
N VAL A 66 -14.45 -0.81 6.41
CA VAL A 66 -13.18 -0.78 7.12
C VAL A 66 -12.38 -2.00 6.70
N VAL A 67 -11.23 -1.79 6.07
CA VAL A 67 -10.31 -2.88 5.71
C VAL A 67 -9.08 -2.80 6.59
N TYR A 68 -8.82 -3.85 7.36
CA TYR A 68 -7.66 -3.94 8.25
C TYR A 68 -6.58 -4.83 7.66
N PHE A 69 -5.36 -4.34 7.75
CA PHE A 69 -4.15 -5.01 7.32
C PHE A 69 -3.26 -5.20 8.54
N THR A 70 -2.92 -6.46 8.86
CA THR A 70 -2.11 -6.82 10.04
C THR A 70 -1.09 -7.91 9.68
N ASP A 71 -0.02 -8.00 10.48
CA ASP A 71 0.83 -9.18 10.44
C ASP A 71 0.14 -10.42 11.03
N LEU A 72 0.54 -11.61 10.55
CA LEU A 72 0.07 -12.92 11.03
C LEU A 72 0.42 -13.19 12.52
N ALA A 73 1.24 -12.37 13.16
CA ALA A 73 1.74 -12.63 14.51
C ALA A 73 0.82 -12.09 15.62
N LYS A 74 -0.24 -11.35 15.28
CA LYS A 74 -1.21 -10.82 16.25
C LYS A 74 -2.54 -11.56 16.22
N GLU A 75 -2.82 -12.28 17.28
CA GLU A 75 -4.11 -12.95 17.52
C GLU A 75 -5.23 -11.98 17.99
N ARG A 76 -4.94 -10.69 18.24
CA ARG A 76 -5.92 -9.74 18.81
C ARG A 76 -5.97 -8.41 18.06
N ILE A 77 -6.92 -8.29 17.14
CA ILE A 77 -7.38 -7.00 16.58
C ILE A 77 -8.67 -6.61 17.32
N ILE A 78 -8.73 -5.39 17.88
CA ILE A 78 -9.96 -4.82 18.44
C ILE A 78 -10.85 -4.37 17.28
N LYS A 79 -12.09 -4.87 17.23
CA LYS A 79 -12.98 -4.80 16.04
C LYS A 79 -14.00 -3.66 16.18
N SER A 80 -14.12 -2.78 15.19
CA SER A 80 -15.29 -1.87 15.06
C SER A 80 -15.54 -1.47 13.59
N GLY A 81 -16.73 -1.77 13.04
CA GLY A 81 -17.16 -1.42 11.67
C GLY A 81 -18.32 -2.29 11.16
N GLN A 82 -19.14 -1.81 10.21
CA GLN A 82 -20.29 -2.57 9.67
C GLN A 82 -19.90 -3.65 8.65
N ASN A 83 -18.86 -3.42 7.83
CA ASN A 83 -18.28 -4.39 6.91
C ASN A 83 -16.76 -4.47 7.14
N LEU A 84 -16.29 -5.63 7.60
CA LEU A 84 -14.89 -5.86 8.02
C LEU A 84 -14.21 -6.89 7.12
N GLY A 85 -13.16 -6.47 6.40
CA GLY A 85 -12.22 -7.36 5.71
C GLY A 85 -10.87 -7.38 6.44
N ILE A 86 -10.32 -8.57 6.71
CA ILE A 86 -9.02 -8.73 7.38
C ILE A 86 -8.09 -9.49 6.44
N TYR A 87 -6.93 -8.89 6.16
CA TYR A 87 -5.88 -9.51 5.38
C TYR A 87 -4.66 -9.73 6.27
N TYR A 88 -4.20 -10.98 6.30
CA TYR A 88 -3.03 -11.38 7.07
C TYR A 88 -1.84 -11.58 6.12
N PHE A 89 -0.75 -10.85 6.36
CA PHE A 89 0.44 -10.97 5.52
C PHE A 89 1.71 -10.89 6.35
N LYS A 90 2.80 -11.36 5.76
CA LYS A 90 4.15 -11.20 6.32
C LYS A 90 4.96 -10.29 5.40
N LEU A 91 5.38 -9.15 5.94
CA LEU A 91 6.37 -8.30 5.30
C LEU A 91 7.74 -8.96 5.49
N LYS A 92 8.32 -9.50 4.41
CA LYS A 92 9.67 -10.07 4.45
C LYS A 92 10.73 -9.01 4.19
N SER A 93 10.44 -8.08 3.28
CA SER A 93 11.23 -6.90 2.99
C SER A 93 10.29 -5.77 2.55
N ILE A 94 10.80 -4.54 2.46
CA ILE A 94 10.03 -3.41 1.93
C ILE A 94 9.61 -3.59 0.46
N HIS A 95 10.07 -4.64 -0.22
CA HIS A 95 9.79 -4.91 -1.63
C HIS A 95 8.97 -6.18 -1.86
N GLN A 96 8.75 -7.01 -0.84
CA GLN A 96 8.06 -8.29 -1.01
C GLN A 96 7.03 -8.55 0.09
N LEU A 97 5.82 -8.88 -0.34
CA LEU A 97 4.68 -9.27 0.49
C LEU A 97 4.41 -10.76 0.34
N PHE A 98 4.27 -11.48 1.45
CA PHE A 98 3.94 -12.90 1.46
C PHE A 98 2.64 -13.18 2.20
N GLU A 99 1.89 -14.15 1.72
CA GLU A 99 0.72 -14.74 2.40
C GLU A 99 0.96 -16.25 2.53
N GLU A 100 0.90 -16.79 3.75
CA GLU A 100 1.13 -18.22 4.03
C GLU A 100 2.40 -18.81 3.39
N GLY A 101 3.46 -18.01 3.27
CA GLY A 101 4.74 -18.41 2.68
C GLY A 101 4.80 -18.33 1.15
N LYS A 102 3.72 -17.95 0.48
CA LYS A 102 3.67 -17.67 -0.97
C LYS A 102 3.91 -16.18 -1.22
N LEU A 103 4.70 -15.86 -2.25
CA LEU A 103 4.92 -14.48 -2.68
C LEU A 103 3.65 -13.94 -3.31
N LEU A 104 3.07 -12.90 -2.72
CA LEU A 104 1.83 -12.30 -3.18
C LEU A 104 2.09 -11.05 -4.02
N ILE A 105 3.05 -10.22 -3.62
CA ILE A 105 3.43 -8.98 -4.33
C ILE A 105 4.94 -8.78 -4.26
N GLU A 106 5.55 -8.44 -5.39
CA GLU A 106 6.94 -8.00 -5.49
C GLU A 106 7.02 -6.63 -6.16
N LEU A 107 7.90 -5.77 -5.62
CA LEU A 107 8.17 -4.42 -6.10
C LEU A 107 9.63 -4.29 -6.49
N LYS A 108 9.89 -3.84 -7.72
CA LYS A 108 11.22 -3.52 -8.22
C LYS A 108 11.30 -2.04 -8.52
N LYS A 109 12.21 -1.34 -7.84
CA LYS A 109 12.44 0.10 -8.04
C LYS A 109 13.49 0.33 -9.12
N GLU A 110 13.09 0.91 -10.22
CA GLU A 110 13.99 1.41 -11.26
C GLU A 110 14.34 2.87 -10.96
N LYS A 111 15.59 3.11 -10.53
CA LYS A 111 16.13 4.46 -10.35
C LYS A 111 16.88 4.87 -11.61
N VAL A 112 16.33 5.81 -12.36
CA VAL A 112 17.04 6.44 -13.48
C VAL A 112 17.61 7.77 -13.01
N LYS A 113 18.90 8.00 -13.24
CA LYS A 113 19.58 9.25 -12.87
C LYS A 113 18.80 10.43 -13.47
N SER A 114 18.46 11.44 -12.65
CA SER A 114 17.68 12.65 -13.01
C SER A 114 16.17 12.49 -13.28
N LYS A 115 15.57 11.32 -13.06
CA LYS A 115 14.12 11.11 -13.20
C LYS A 115 13.49 10.58 -11.92
N GLU A 116 12.20 10.82 -11.75
CA GLU A 116 11.39 10.16 -10.73
C GLU A 116 11.49 8.64 -10.86
N PRO A 117 11.62 7.89 -9.75
CA PRO A 117 11.72 6.44 -9.79
C PRO A 117 10.44 5.82 -10.33
N VAL A 118 10.60 4.75 -11.12
CA VAL A 118 9.50 3.91 -11.59
C VAL A 118 9.51 2.62 -10.79
N PHE A 119 8.34 2.20 -10.32
CA PHE A 119 8.18 0.96 -9.58
C PHE A 119 7.47 -0.05 -10.48
N HIS A 120 8.12 -1.18 -10.72
CA HIS A 120 7.54 -2.32 -11.41
C HIS A 120 6.95 -3.25 -10.36
N ILE A 121 5.69 -3.63 -10.54
CA ILE A 121 4.92 -4.40 -9.58
C ILE A 121 4.51 -5.70 -10.24
N GLU A 122 4.83 -6.80 -9.59
CA GLU A 122 4.37 -8.13 -9.98
C GLU A 122 3.51 -8.67 -8.83
N ALA A 123 2.29 -9.08 -9.13
CA ALA A 123 1.36 -9.59 -8.12
C ALA A 123 0.70 -10.89 -8.59
N ASP A 124 0.38 -11.76 -7.62
CA ASP A 124 -0.45 -12.92 -7.88
C ASP A 124 -1.84 -12.50 -8.39
N ASP A 125 -2.51 -13.33 -9.17
CA ASP A 125 -3.84 -13.00 -9.72
C ASP A 125 -4.90 -12.84 -8.63
N THR A 126 -4.68 -13.47 -7.47
CA THR A 126 -5.56 -13.39 -6.29
C THR A 126 -5.36 -12.10 -5.49
N ALA A 127 -4.28 -11.36 -5.70
CA ALA A 127 -3.99 -10.14 -4.96
C ALA A 127 -4.99 -9.02 -5.31
N ASP A 128 -5.62 -8.42 -4.30
CA ASP A 128 -6.53 -7.29 -4.46
C ASP A 128 -5.75 -6.00 -4.81
N ASP A 129 -6.25 -5.23 -5.78
CA ASP A 129 -5.57 -4.01 -6.25
C ASP A 129 -5.47 -2.94 -5.14
N LEU A 130 -6.39 -2.94 -4.17
CA LEU A 130 -6.33 -2.08 -2.99
C LEU A 130 -5.17 -2.47 -2.07
N LEU A 131 -4.94 -3.76 -1.87
CA LEU A 131 -3.80 -4.28 -1.12
C LEU A 131 -2.49 -3.93 -1.83
N ILE A 132 -2.45 -4.01 -3.17
CA ILE A 132 -1.28 -3.61 -3.95
C ILE A 132 -0.97 -2.12 -3.77
N LEU A 133 -1.96 -1.24 -3.89
CA LEU A 133 -1.79 0.19 -3.67
C LEU A 133 -1.37 0.51 -2.24
N LEU A 134 -1.90 -0.21 -1.25
CA LEU A 134 -1.49 -0.03 0.14
C LEU A 134 -0.04 -0.46 0.36
N PHE A 135 0.34 -1.64 -0.11
CA PHE A 135 1.71 -2.13 0.01
C PHE A 135 2.68 -1.17 -0.68
N LEU A 136 2.33 -0.69 -1.87
CA LEU A 136 3.07 0.32 -2.60
C LEU A 136 3.23 1.63 -1.81
N HIS A 137 2.19 2.10 -1.11
CA HIS A 137 2.29 3.25 -0.21
C HIS A 137 3.36 3.02 0.87
N TYR A 138 3.36 1.84 1.51
CA TYR A 138 4.34 1.47 2.52
C TYR A 138 5.77 1.32 1.98
N SER A 139 5.92 0.83 0.75
CA SER A 139 7.21 0.61 0.12
C SER A 139 7.83 1.87 -0.47
N THR A 140 7.02 2.91 -0.73
CA THR A 140 7.46 4.20 -1.28
C THR A 140 7.64 5.27 -0.23
N LYS A 141 6.85 5.24 0.86
CA LYS A 141 7.14 5.98 2.08
C LYS A 141 8.37 5.36 2.70
N GLU A 142 9.42 6.15 2.80
CA GLU A 142 10.60 5.81 3.56
C GLU A 142 10.23 5.35 4.97
N PHE A 143 10.23 4.03 5.17
CA PHE A 143 10.61 3.37 6.41
C PHE A 143 12.09 3.68 6.78
N ASN A 144 12.63 4.85 6.41
CA ASN A 144 13.97 5.36 6.76
C ASN A 144 14.11 5.69 8.26
N GLY A 145 13.32 5.05 9.11
CA GLY A 145 13.42 5.14 10.56
C GLY A 145 13.04 3.84 11.27
N ILE A 146 13.03 2.70 10.56
CA ILE A 146 13.01 1.36 11.19
C ILE A 146 14.12 0.45 10.66
N GLY A 147 14.78 0.81 9.56
CA GLY A 147 16.19 0.48 9.40
C GLY A 147 16.99 1.54 10.14
N GLY A 148 17.12 1.39 11.46
CA GLY A 148 18.23 2.05 12.15
C GLY A 148 19.54 1.60 11.51
N ASP A 149 20.53 2.48 11.57
CA ASP A 149 21.89 2.33 11.04
C ASP A 149 22.45 0.90 11.16
N ASP A 150 23.23 0.54 10.13
CA ASP A 150 24.07 -0.65 9.89
C ASP A 150 23.49 -1.79 9.02
#